data_AF-A0A359AX06-F1
#
_entry.id   AF-A0A359AX06-F1
#
_cell.length_a   1.000
_cell.length_b   1.000
_cell.length_c   1.000
_cell.angle_alpha   90.00
_cell.angle_beta   90.00
_cell.angle_gamma   90.00
#
_symmetry.space_group_name_H-M   'P 1'
#
loop_
_entity.id
_entity.type
_entity.pdbx_description
1 polymer ?
#
loop_
_entity_poly.entity_id
_entity_poly.type
_entity_poly.pdbx_seq_one_letter_code
_entity_poly.pdbx_strand_id
1 'polypeptide(L)'
;AEYVKGGEVLDLERTSLSANFLFRTSEAYLNLAEAAAYKGETSVAQNALNSLRKKRIRNSEYQDVTASGNDLIEAIRDERERELCLEGHRWFDLRRYTVNSVYPFSKTIQHSYTTFEYSWTTGGNVPVQTSVYELQPNDEAYTLPIPREVISFNVGMPNNSRPPRSIIKTINY
;
A
#
# COMPACT_ATOMS: atom_id res chain seq x y z
N ALA A 1 -20.68 -10.32 4.93
CA ALA A 1 -20.80 -11.23 6.09
C ALA A 1 -20.21 -12.56 5.66
N GLU A 2 -19.01 -12.89 6.14
CA GLU A 2 -18.35 -14.15 5.80
C GLU A 2 -19.00 -15.27 6.64
N TYR A 3 -19.50 -16.31 5.97
CA TYR A 3 -20.11 -17.46 6.61
C TYR A 3 -19.04 -18.26 7.36
N VAL A 4 -19.05 -18.17 8.69
CA VAL A 4 -18.40 -19.17 9.55
C VAL A 4 -19.36 -20.36 9.63
N LYS A 5 -18.96 -21.50 9.06
CA LYS A 5 -19.78 -22.73 9.07
C LYS A 5 -20.06 -23.14 10.53
N GLY A 6 -21.30 -22.93 10.98
CA GLY A 6 -21.80 -23.36 12.29
C GLY A 6 -21.83 -22.30 13.41
N GLY A 7 -21.78 -20.99 13.11
CA GLY A 7 -22.00 -19.91 14.09
C GLY A 7 -23.32 -19.17 13.89
N GLU A 8 -23.93 -18.71 14.97
CA GLU A 8 -25.07 -17.78 14.96
C GLU A 8 -24.67 -16.47 14.25
N VAL A 9 -25.56 -15.92 13.42
CA VAL A 9 -25.28 -14.77 12.52
C VAL A 9 -24.90 -13.47 13.27
N LEU A 10 -25.13 -13.41 14.59
CA LEU A 10 -24.97 -12.23 15.44
C LEU A 10 -23.95 -12.40 16.58
N ASP A 11 -23.17 -13.48 16.57
CA ASP A 11 -22.14 -13.72 17.58
C ASP A 11 -20.87 -12.88 17.29
N LEU A 12 -20.86 -11.66 17.81
CA LEU A 12 -19.74 -10.72 17.69
C LEU A 12 -18.53 -11.09 18.57
N GLU A 13 -18.67 -12.04 19.51
CA GLU A 13 -17.54 -12.54 20.31
C GLU A 13 -16.58 -13.39 19.47
N ARG A 14 -17.05 -13.87 18.31
CA ARG A 14 -16.28 -14.65 17.34
C ARG A 14 -15.87 -13.86 16.11
N THR A 15 -15.84 -12.53 16.20
CA THR A 15 -15.24 -11.72 15.14
C THR A 15 -13.76 -12.10 15.05
N SER A 16 -13.37 -12.77 13.96
CA SER A 16 -11.97 -13.13 13.77
C SER A 16 -11.13 -11.86 13.83
N LEU A 17 -9.97 -11.90 14.49
CA LEU A 17 -8.96 -10.83 14.46
C LEU A 17 -8.64 -10.35 13.02
N SER A 18 -8.94 -11.18 12.01
CA SER A 18 -8.84 -10.85 10.59
C SER A 18 -9.86 -9.84 10.08
N ALA A 19 -10.96 -9.57 10.81
CA ALA A 19 -11.98 -8.61 10.39
C ALA A 19 -11.46 -7.17 10.28
N ASN A 20 -10.32 -6.88 10.92
CA ASN A 20 -9.65 -5.57 10.89
C ASN A 20 -8.33 -5.58 10.10
N PHE A 21 -8.06 -6.61 9.29
CA PHE A 21 -6.86 -6.71 8.44
C PHE A 21 -5.53 -6.49 9.18
N LEU A 22 -5.44 -6.85 10.47
CA LEU A 22 -4.24 -6.55 11.27
C LEU A 22 -3.05 -7.41 10.86
N PHE A 23 -3.21 -8.74 10.89
CA PHE A 23 -2.18 -9.68 10.48
C PHE A 23 -2.82 -10.90 9.82
N ARG A 24 -2.24 -11.33 8.69
CA ARG A 24 -2.67 -12.52 7.95
C ARG A 24 -1.45 -13.38 7.61
N THR A 25 -1.67 -14.68 7.49
CA THR A 25 -0.60 -15.62 7.10
C THR A 25 0.05 -15.26 5.77
N SER A 26 -0.70 -14.67 4.83
CA SER A 26 -0.14 -14.19 3.56
C SER A 26 0.98 -13.17 3.75
N GLU A 27 0.81 -12.23 4.70
CA GLU A 27 1.84 -11.25 5.02
C GLU A 27 3.11 -11.94 5.55
N ALA A 28 2.95 -12.98 6.39
CA ALA A 28 4.08 -13.75 6.90
C ALA A 28 4.89 -14.44 5.77
N TYR A 29 4.21 -15.01 4.76
CA TYR A 29 4.88 -15.57 3.59
C TYR A 29 5.63 -14.51 2.77
N LEU A 30 5.04 -13.32 2.60
CA LEU A 30 5.66 -12.23 1.85
C LEU A 30 6.84 -11.62 2.61
N ASN A 31 6.73 -11.48 3.94
CA ASN A 31 7.83 -11.04 4.80
C ASN A 31 8.99 -12.03 4.76
N LEU A 32 8.70 -13.33 4.79
CA LEU A 32 9.71 -14.39 4.62
C LEU A 32 10.37 -14.31 3.25
N ALA A 33 9.58 -14.17 2.18
CA ALA A 33 10.10 -14.10 0.82
C ALA A 33 11.07 -12.91 0.65
N GLU A 34 10.67 -11.73 1.12
CA GLU A 34 11.49 -10.52 1.04
C GLU A 34 12.79 -10.64 1.87
N ALA A 35 12.67 -11.09 3.13
CA ALA A 35 13.83 -11.24 4.01
C ALA A 35 14.83 -12.29 3.47
N ALA A 36 14.34 -13.42 2.98
CA ALA A 36 15.19 -14.44 2.37
C ALA A 36 15.90 -13.91 1.12
N ALA A 37 15.21 -13.15 0.28
CA ALA A 37 15.82 -12.55 -0.91
C ALA A 37 16.92 -11.54 -0.53
N TYR A 38 16.72 -10.74 0.52
CA TYR A 38 17.74 -9.80 1.02
C TYR A 38 18.97 -10.50 1.60
N LYS A 39 18.81 -11.72 2.11
CA LYS A 39 19.91 -12.57 2.57
C LYS A 39 20.63 -13.32 1.44
N GLY A 40 20.16 -13.20 0.19
CA GLY A 40 20.67 -13.98 -0.94
C GLY A 40 20.18 -15.44 -0.95
N GLU A 41 19.20 -15.80 -0.13
CA GLU A 41 18.60 -17.14 -0.07
C GLU A 41 17.51 -17.30 -1.14
N THR A 42 17.91 -17.20 -2.42
CA THR A 42 17.01 -17.16 -3.58
C THR A 42 15.98 -18.30 -3.60
N SER A 43 16.39 -19.54 -3.33
CA SER A 43 15.48 -20.68 -3.33
C SER A 43 14.42 -20.60 -2.22
N VAL A 44 14.80 -20.08 -1.04
CA VAL A 44 13.85 -19.89 0.08
C VAL A 44 12.83 -18.81 -0.28
N ALA A 45 13.29 -17.70 -0.85
CA ALA A 45 12.44 -16.62 -1.29
C ALA A 45 11.43 -17.04 -2.38
N GLN A 46 11.90 -17.74 -3.41
CA GLN A 46 11.06 -18.29 -4.46
C GLN A 46 10.01 -19.26 -3.90
N ASN A 47 10.42 -20.16 -3.00
CA ASN A 47 9.51 -21.12 -2.38
C ASN A 47 8.42 -20.44 -1.54
N ALA A 48 8.77 -19.40 -0.77
CA ALA A 48 7.81 -18.63 0.02
C ALA A 48 6.80 -17.89 -0.88
N LEU A 49 7.27 -17.22 -1.93
CA LEU A 49 6.43 -16.51 -2.90
C LEU A 49 5.49 -17.47 -3.66
N ASN A 50 6.04 -18.56 -4.19
CA ASN A 50 5.29 -19.55 -4.97
C ASN A 50 4.28 -20.30 -4.10
N SER A 51 4.60 -20.58 -2.83
CA SER A 51 3.66 -21.17 -1.86
C SER A 51 2.38 -20.35 -1.73
N LEU A 52 2.52 -19.02 -1.67
CA LEU A 52 1.37 -18.11 -1.64
C LEU A 52 0.65 -18.07 -2.99
N ARG A 53 1.37 -17.85 -4.09
CA ARG A 53 0.78 -17.71 -5.43
C ARG A 53 0.01 -18.94 -5.90
N LYS A 54 0.46 -20.15 -5.55
CA LYS A 54 -0.26 -21.43 -5.79
C LYS A 54 -1.65 -21.49 -5.16
N LYS A 55 -1.91 -20.68 -4.13
CA LYS A 55 -3.21 -20.58 -3.44
C LYS A 55 -4.08 -19.43 -3.95
N ARG A 56 -3.60 -18.63 -4.91
CA ARG A 56 -4.28 -17.44 -5.44
C ARG A 56 -4.58 -17.53 -6.93
N ILE A 57 -3.68 -18.13 -7.68
CA ILE A 57 -3.77 -18.24 -9.14
C ILE A 57 -4.37 -19.61 -9.48
N ARG A 58 -5.26 -19.64 -10.46
CA ARG A 58 -5.85 -20.89 -10.98
C ARG A 58 -4.75 -21.79 -11.53
N ASN A 59 -4.84 -23.09 -11.28
CA ASN A 59 -3.82 -24.06 -11.70
C ASN A 59 -3.48 -24.00 -13.20
N SER A 60 -4.47 -23.71 -14.07
CA SER A 60 -4.27 -23.58 -15.52
C SER A 60 -3.45 -22.37 -15.95
N GLU A 61 -3.36 -21.34 -15.10
CA GLU A 61 -2.69 -20.07 -15.36
C GLU A 61 -1.44 -19.89 -14.50
N TYR A 62 -1.19 -20.83 -13.58
CA TYR A 62 -0.09 -20.74 -12.63
C TYR A 62 1.25 -21.11 -13.27
N GLN A 63 2.25 -20.25 -13.04
CA GLN A 63 3.66 -20.51 -13.35
C GLN A 63 4.52 -20.09 -12.14
N ASP A 64 5.47 -20.94 -11.76
CA ASP A 64 6.42 -20.65 -10.68
C ASP A 64 7.27 -19.43 -11.05
N VAL A 65 7.45 -18.50 -10.10
CA VAL A 65 8.48 -17.46 -10.23
C VAL A 65 9.84 -18.11 -10.09
N THR A 66 10.67 -18.00 -11.12
CA THR A 66 12.07 -18.47 -11.16
C THR A 66 13.07 -17.31 -11.21
N ALA A 67 12.59 -16.07 -11.13
CA ALA A 67 13.40 -14.85 -11.07
C ALA A 67 14.40 -14.88 -9.90
N SER A 68 15.48 -14.14 -10.03
CA SER A 68 16.54 -14.04 -9.01
C SER A 68 17.05 -12.60 -8.91
N GLY A 69 17.82 -12.28 -7.88
CA GLY A 69 18.37 -10.93 -7.70
C GLY A 69 17.28 -9.86 -7.66
N ASN A 70 17.49 -8.75 -8.37
CA ASN A 70 16.55 -7.62 -8.41
C ASN A 70 15.17 -8.01 -8.95
N ASP A 71 15.10 -8.87 -9.97
CA ASP A 71 13.84 -9.29 -10.59
C ASP A 71 12.98 -10.08 -9.58
N LEU A 72 13.60 -10.84 -8.69
CA LEU A 72 12.89 -11.52 -7.61
C LEU A 72 12.34 -10.52 -6.58
N ILE A 73 13.11 -9.48 -6.24
CA ILE A 73 12.64 -8.41 -5.34
C ILE A 73 11.44 -7.69 -5.95
N GLU A 74 11.48 -7.36 -7.24
CA GLU A 74 10.37 -6.73 -7.93
C GLU A 74 9.15 -7.64 -7.95
N ALA A 75 9.30 -8.93 -8.28
CA ALA A 75 8.22 -9.90 -8.23
C ALA A 75 7.59 -10.03 -6.83
N ILE A 76 8.38 -10.00 -5.75
CA ILE A 76 7.89 -10.01 -4.37
C ILE A 76 7.11 -8.74 -4.05
N ARG A 77 7.63 -7.56 -4.42
CA ARG A 77 6.97 -6.26 -4.19
C ARG A 77 5.64 -6.16 -4.92
N ASP A 78 5.61 -6.64 -6.15
CA ASP A 78 4.42 -6.71 -6.99
C ASP A 78 3.36 -7.64 -6.41
N GLU A 79 3.76 -8.82 -5.93
CA GLU A 79 2.82 -9.75 -5.29
C GLU A 79 2.28 -9.16 -3.98
N ARG A 80 3.13 -8.48 -3.22
CA ARG A 80 2.75 -7.82 -1.97
C ARG A 80 1.74 -6.68 -2.19
N GLU A 81 1.88 -5.91 -3.28
CA GLU A 81 0.89 -4.91 -3.68
C GLU A 81 -0.47 -5.54 -4.03
N ARG A 82 -0.48 -6.68 -4.71
CA ARG A 82 -1.71 -7.39 -5.09
C ARG A 82 -2.40 -8.06 -3.90
N GLU A 83 -1.65 -8.78 -3.07
CA GLU A 83 -2.20 -9.60 -1.97
C GLU A 83 -2.61 -8.77 -0.75
N LEU A 84 -1.96 -7.62 -0.50
CA LEU A 84 -2.21 -6.75 0.66
C LEU A 84 -2.92 -5.43 0.26
N CYS A 85 -3.61 -5.43 -0.89
CA CYS A 85 -4.28 -4.24 -1.39
C CYS A 85 -5.40 -3.81 -0.44
N LEU A 86 -5.51 -2.50 -0.18
CA LEU A 86 -6.48 -1.88 0.73
C LEU A 86 -6.33 -2.24 2.22
N GLU A 87 -5.20 -2.80 2.63
CA GLU A 87 -4.93 -3.20 4.03
C GLU A 87 -3.89 -2.30 4.72
N GLY A 88 -3.64 -1.11 4.16
CA GLY A 88 -2.74 -0.12 4.77
C GLY A 88 -1.24 -0.36 4.54
N HIS A 89 -0.81 -1.47 3.92
CA HIS A 89 0.62 -1.77 3.73
C HIS A 89 1.32 -0.88 2.69
N ARG A 90 0.63 -0.55 1.58
CA ARG A 90 1.27 0.02 0.38
C ARG A 90 2.05 1.32 0.66
N TRP A 91 1.48 2.22 1.47
CA TRP A 91 2.15 3.47 1.81
C TRP A 91 3.44 3.22 2.61
N PHE A 92 3.40 2.34 3.60
CA PHE A 92 4.59 2.02 4.42
C PHE A 92 5.65 1.24 3.64
N ASP A 93 5.24 0.36 2.74
CA ASP A 93 6.17 -0.34 1.83
C ASP A 93 6.92 0.65 0.94
N LEU A 94 6.23 1.60 0.30
CA LEU A 94 6.87 2.63 -0.51
C LEU A 94 7.85 3.48 0.31
N ARG A 95 7.47 3.87 1.54
CA ARG A 95 8.33 4.65 2.44
C ARG A 95 9.60 3.91 2.84
N ARG A 96 9.52 2.61 3.18
CA ARG A 96 10.71 1.85 3.58
C ARG A 96 11.60 1.51 2.38
N TYR A 97 11.04 1.41 1.19
CA TYR A 97 11.83 1.17 -0.02
C TYR A 97 12.65 2.40 -0.45
N THR A 98 12.18 3.62 -0.19
CA THR A 98 12.93 4.84 -0.56
C THR A 98 14.23 5.00 0.24
N VAL A 99 14.28 4.47 1.46
CA VAL A 99 15.45 4.54 2.35
C VAL A 99 16.23 3.22 2.42
N ASN A 100 15.87 2.23 1.60
CA ASN A 100 16.56 0.95 1.57
C ASN A 100 17.88 1.05 0.79
N SER A 101 19.00 0.71 1.42
CA SER A 101 20.33 0.80 0.81
C SER A 101 20.68 -0.35 -0.15
N VAL A 102 20.02 -1.51 -0.02
CA VAL A 102 20.32 -2.72 -0.80
C VAL A 102 19.48 -2.76 -2.08
N TYR A 103 18.18 -2.47 -1.95
CA TYR A 103 17.23 -2.45 -3.06
C TYR A 103 16.39 -1.16 -3.01
N PRO A 104 16.99 0.02 -3.24
CA PRO A 104 16.25 1.27 -3.23
C PRO A 104 15.16 1.25 -4.28
N PHE A 105 13.99 1.80 -3.95
CA PHE A 105 12.94 2.04 -4.92
C PHE A 105 12.20 3.31 -4.58
N SER A 106 12.08 4.18 -5.56
CA SER A 106 11.22 5.34 -5.52
C SER A 106 10.70 5.62 -6.92
N LYS A 107 9.47 6.08 -7.01
CA LYS A 107 8.82 6.43 -8.27
C LYS A 107 7.98 7.68 -8.08
N THR A 108 7.68 8.32 -9.19
CA THR A 108 6.65 9.35 -9.25
C THR A 108 5.29 8.76 -8.87
N ILE A 109 4.59 9.42 -7.95
CA ILE A 109 3.22 9.04 -7.55
C ILE A 109 2.29 10.22 -7.78
N GLN A 110 1.23 10.00 -8.57
CA GLN A 110 0.21 11.02 -8.80
C GLN A 110 -1.00 10.79 -7.88
N HIS A 111 -1.50 11.87 -7.31
CA HIS A 111 -2.72 11.88 -6.50
C HIS A 111 -3.67 12.94 -7.03
N SER A 112 -4.93 12.55 -7.26
CA SER A 112 -5.98 13.44 -7.73
C SER A 112 -6.91 13.84 -6.59
N TYR A 113 -7.19 15.13 -6.48
CA TYR A 113 -8.21 15.68 -5.60
C TYR A 113 -9.36 16.24 -6.45
N THR A 114 -10.56 15.72 -6.26
CA THR A 114 -11.76 16.14 -6.99
C THR A 114 -12.66 16.96 -6.08
N THR A 115 -13.01 18.17 -6.54
CA THR A 115 -13.97 19.06 -5.92
C THR A 115 -15.36 18.75 -6.47
N PHE A 116 -16.34 18.64 -5.58
CA PHE A 116 -17.73 18.37 -5.91
C PHE A 116 -18.62 19.54 -5.48
N GLU A 117 -19.64 19.84 -6.27
CA GLU A 117 -20.66 20.85 -5.95
C GLU A 117 -22.06 20.27 -6.13
N TYR A 118 -23.03 20.78 -5.37
CA TYR A 118 -24.41 20.31 -5.47
C TYR A 118 -25.08 20.86 -6.73
N SER A 119 -25.58 19.98 -7.58
CA SER A 119 -26.39 20.32 -8.74
C SER A 119 -27.86 20.08 -8.44
N TRP A 120 -28.65 21.16 -8.52
CA TRP A 120 -30.10 21.11 -8.35
C TRP A 120 -30.82 20.35 -9.46
N THR A 121 -30.22 20.26 -10.65
CA THR A 121 -30.77 19.53 -11.80
C THR A 121 -30.69 18.02 -11.61
N THR A 122 -29.57 17.53 -11.06
CA THR A 122 -29.34 16.10 -10.81
C THR A 122 -29.70 15.67 -9.40
N GLY A 123 -29.99 16.62 -8.50
CA GLY A 123 -30.32 16.35 -7.10
C GLY A 123 -29.16 15.73 -6.32
N GLY A 124 -27.92 16.15 -6.60
CA GLY A 124 -26.74 15.53 -6.00
C GLY A 124 -25.42 16.24 -6.30
N ASN A 125 -24.37 15.82 -5.60
CA ASN A 125 -23.02 16.34 -5.79
C ASN A 125 -22.43 15.83 -7.10
N VAL A 126 -22.09 16.74 -7.99
CA VAL A 126 -21.42 16.46 -9.26
C VAL A 126 -19.97 16.93 -9.21
N PRO A 127 -19.02 16.20 -9.82
CA PRO A 127 -17.63 16.66 -9.89
C PRO A 127 -17.58 17.93 -10.74
N VAL A 128 -16.85 18.94 -10.26
CA VAL A 128 -16.65 20.21 -10.98
C VAL A 128 -15.23 20.30 -11.52
N GLN A 129 -14.26 19.90 -10.69
CA GLN A 129 -12.86 19.99 -11.03
C GLN A 129 -12.04 18.90 -10.35
N THR A 130 -11.12 18.29 -11.07
CA THR A 130 -10.07 17.42 -10.52
C THR A 130 -8.72 18.09 -10.71
N SER A 131 -7.99 18.29 -9.60
CA SER A 131 -6.60 18.73 -9.57
C SER A 131 -5.67 17.55 -9.31
N VAL A 132 -4.62 17.40 -10.10
CA VAL A 132 -3.62 16.34 -9.94
C VAL A 132 -2.35 16.92 -9.35
N TYR A 133 -1.81 16.22 -8.35
CA TYR A 133 -0.56 16.52 -7.67
C TYR A 133 0.42 15.37 -7.83
N GLU A 134 1.70 15.66 -7.71
CA GLU A 134 2.77 14.68 -7.90
C GLU A 134 3.72 14.64 -6.69
N LEU A 135 4.04 13.42 -6.26
CA LEU A 135 5.11 13.09 -5.32
C LEU A 135 6.31 12.63 -6.15
N GLN A 136 7.41 13.36 -6.07
CA GLN A 136 8.62 13.03 -6.83
C GLN A 136 9.36 11.83 -6.20
N PRO A 137 10.22 11.14 -6.96
CA PRO A 137 11.14 10.17 -6.39
C PRO A 137 11.96 10.78 -5.25
N ASN A 138 12.06 10.07 -4.13
CA ASN A 138 12.77 10.47 -2.90
C ASN A 138 12.25 11.76 -2.23
N ASP A 139 11.01 12.16 -2.48
CA ASP A 139 10.39 13.34 -1.88
C ASP A 139 10.15 13.19 -0.36
N GLU A 140 10.53 14.19 0.44
CA GLU A 140 10.45 14.16 1.90
C GLU A 140 9.01 13.99 2.44
N ALA A 141 8.00 14.30 1.61
CA ALA A 141 6.59 14.21 1.97
C ALA A 141 6.01 12.80 2.08
N TYR A 142 6.84 11.76 1.90
CA TYR A 142 6.54 10.40 2.35
C TYR A 142 6.20 10.35 3.84
N THR A 143 6.69 11.31 4.63
CA THR A 143 6.34 11.47 6.05
C THR A 143 5.30 12.58 6.23
N LEU A 144 4.25 12.30 7.00
CA LEU A 144 3.19 13.27 7.29
C LEU A 144 3.71 14.41 8.16
N PRO A 145 3.18 15.64 8.02
CA PRO A 145 3.50 16.71 8.95
C PRO A 145 3.01 16.34 10.36
N ILE A 146 3.74 16.81 11.37
CA ILE A 146 3.28 16.73 12.75
C ILE A 146 2.01 17.61 12.87
N PRO A 147 0.98 17.16 13.62
CA PRO A 147 -0.24 17.94 13.82
C PRO A 147 0.06 19.36 14.29
N ARG A 148 -0.70 20.33 13.76
CA ARG A 148 -0.47 21.75 14.03
C ARG A 148 -0.60 22.07 15.52
N GLU A 149 -1.53 21.42 16.23
CA GLU A 149 -1.70 21.65 17.67
C GLU A 149 -0.43 21.28 18.44
N VAL A 150 0.23 20.16 18.07
CA VAL A 150 1.46 19.69 18.72
C VAL A 150 2.61 20.65 18.52
N ILE A 151 2.81 21.15 17.29
CA ILE A 151 3.86 22.14 16.98
C ILE A 151 3.59 23.47 17.69
N SER A 152 2.33 23.89 17.78
CA SER A 152 1.97 25.13 18.48
C SER A 152 2.13 25.04 20.01
N PHE A 153 1.91 23.84 20.57
CA PHE A 153 2.09 23.59 21.99
C PHE A 153 3.56 23.46 22.37
N ASN A 154 4.35 22.71 21.59
CA ASN A 154 5.77 22.52 21.83
C ASN A 154 6.62 23.48 20.99
N VAL A 155 6.66 24.74 21.43
CA VAL A 155 7.36 25.83 20.73
C VAL A 155 8.83 25.48 20.52
N GLY A 156 9.30 25.51 19.27
CA GLY A 156 10.67 25.17 18.89
C GLY A 156 10.87 23.74 18.38
N MET A 157 9.85 22.88 18.45
CA MET A 157 9.91 21.55 17.83
C MET A 157 9.94 21.67 16.29
N PRO A 158 10.92 21.04 15.61
CA PRO A 158 10.95 21.03 14.15
C PRO A 158 9.78 20.20 13.60
N ASN A 159 9.18 20.67 12.50
CA ASN A 159 8.20 19.89 11.76
C ASN A 159 8.89 19.00 10.71
N ASN A 160 8.20 17.94 10.28
CA ASN A 160 8.66 17.13 9.14
C ASN A 160 8.67 17.99 7.87
N SER A 161 9.79 17.96 7.14
CA SER A 161 9.93 18.71 5.89
C SER A 161 8.97 18.19 4.83
N ARG A 162 8.24 19.12 4.20
CA ARG A 162 7.22 18.79 3.21
C ARG A 162 7.12 19.92 2.19
N PRO A 163 7.72 19.78 1.00
CA PRO A 163 7.71 20.83 0.00
C PRO A 163 6.27 21.14 -0.46
N PRO A 164 5.94 22.41 -0.73
CA PRO A 164 4.65 22.77 -1.31
C PRO A 164 4.49 22.11 -2.68
N ARG A 165 3.27 21.67 -3.00
CA ARG A 165 2.97 21.04 -4.29
C ARG A 165 2.09 21.94 -5.15
N SER A 166 2.52 22.13 -6.39
CA SER A 166 1.72 22.76 -7.42
C SER A 166 0.86 21.73 -8.16
N ILE A 167 -0.25 22.20 -8.72
CA ILE A 167 -1.12 21.38 -9.57
C ILE A 167 -0.41 21.14 -10.90
N ILE A 168 -0.28 19.89 -11.31
CA ILE A 168 0.34 19.51 -12.60
C ILE A 168 -0.68 19.38 -13.72
N LYS A 169 -1.95 19.12 -13.37
CA LYS A 169 -3.04 18.95 -14.32
C LYS A 169 -4.37 19.28 -13.66
N THR A 170 -5.21 20.01 -14.39
CA THR A 170 -6.59 20.30 -14.00
C THR A 170 -7.53 19.68 -15.04
N ILE A 171 -8.57 18.99 -14.58
CA ILE A 171 -9.65 18.43 -15.41
C ILE A 171 -10.94 19.09 -14.94
N ASN A 172 -11.65 19.79 -15.84
CA ASN A 172 -12.97 20.34 -15.55
C ASN A 172 -14.04 19.43 -16.17
N TYR A 173 -15.18 19.28 -15.50
CA TYR A 173 -16.28 18.40 -15.91
C TYR A 173 -17.51 19.19 -16.32
#